data_AF-A0AAN9J7M8-F1
#
_entry.id   AF-A0AAN9J7M8-F1
#
_cell.length_a   1.000
_cell.length_b   1.000
_cell.length_c   1.000
_cell.angle_alpha   90.00
_cell.angle_beta   90.00
_cell.angle_gamma   90.00
#
_symmetry.space_group_name_H-M   'P 1'
#
loop_
_entity.id
_entity.type
_entity.pdbx_description
1 polymer ?
#
loop_
_entity_poly.entity_id
_entity_poly.type
_entity_poly.pdbx_seq_one_letter_code
_entity_poly.pdbx_strand_id
1 'polypeptide(L)'
;MATYRFSINLNEAHSFKGASLFLWRKRSCSKTPVYAIITVGNISYETPIATYDDGKLKWEIDSIKTFYLLGSSLQQNLKVTLVRKEKDNDKVYREVSVPLKELFDNYQRVRNQRPISITFPLLKPSDSAFTTDSKKHGYISFTYEF
;
A
#
# COMPACT_ATOMS: atom_id res chain seq x y z
N MET A 1 -21.46 -1.99 -21.23
CA MET A 1 -20.91 -2.13 -19.86
C MET A 1 -19.61 -1.36 -19.82
N ALA A 2 -19.44 -0.43 -18.88
CA ALA A 2 -18.23 0.41 -18.83
C ALA A 2 -17.06 -0.34 -18.19
N THR A 3 -15.87 -0.18 -18.77
CA THR A 3 -14.60 -0.72 -18.26
C THR A 3 -13.68 0.45 -17.94
N TYR A 4 -13.05 0.42 -16.77
CA TYR A 4 -12.14 1.45 -16.27
C TYR A 4 -10.72 0.91 -16.21
N ARG A 5 -9.73 1.77 -16.51
CA ARG A 5 -8.31 1.43 -16.43
C ARG A 5 -7.75 2.01 -15.14
N PHE A 6 -7.69 1.21 -14.08
CA PHE A 6 -7.12 1.63 -12.81
C PHE A 6 -5.62 1.34 -12.77
N SER A 7 -4.78 2.36 -12.67
CA SER A 7 -3.32 2.19 -12.49
C SER A 7 -2.91 2.67 -11.10
N ILE A 8 -2.03 1.92 -10.44
CA ILE A 8 -1.50 2.23 -9.11
C ILE A 8 0.00 2.02 -9.05
N ASN A 9 0.69 2.93 -8.37
CA ASN A 9 2.11 2.84 -8.04
C ASN A 9 2.29 3.02 -6.54
N LEU A 10 2.90 2.05 -5.85
CA LEU A 10 3.28 2.23 -4.45
C LEU A 10 4.57 3.03 -4.41
N ASN A 11 4.58 4.14 -3.65
CA ASN A 11 5.74 5.02 -3.61
C ASN A 11 6.61 4.69 -2.41
N GLU A 12 6.08 4.96 -1.21
CA GLU A 12 6.77 4.73 0.04
C GLU A 12 5.82 4.35 1.17
N ALA A 13 6.33 3.62 2.15
CA ALA A 13 5.65 3.33 3.40
C ALA A 13 6.57 3.63 4.58
N HIS A 14 6.00 4.13 5.66
CA HIS A 14 6.70 4.41 6.90
C HIS A 14 5.94 3.77 8.05
N SER A 15 6.62 3.12 9.01
CA SER A 15 5.94 2.53 10.17
C SER A 15 6.42 3.20 11.45
N PHE A 16 5.52 3.92 12.14
CA PHE A 16 5.80 4.49 13.46
C PHE A 16 5.48 3.47 14.56
N LYS A 17 6.50 3.16 15.39
CA LYS A 17 6.44 2.38 16.64
C LYS A 17 5.83 0.97 16.53
N GLY A 18 6.73 -0.01 16.53
CA GLY A 18 6.44 -1.46 16.49
C GLY A 18 7.16 -2.17 15.34
N ALA A 19 7.55 -1.42 14.31
CA ALA A 19 8.76 -1.67 13.54
C ALA A 19 9.92 -0.88 14.18
N SER A 20 10.29 -1.16 15.41
CA SER A 20 11.45 -2.02 15.50
C SER A 20 11.50 -3.11 14.38
N LEU A 21 12.44 -3.19 13.44
CA LEU A 21 13.77 -2.57 13.38
C LEU A 21 14.49 -2.51 14.74
N PHE A 22 14.09 -3.33 15.71
CA PHE A 22 14.99 -3.76 16.77
C PHE A 22 15.98 -4.61 16.03
N LEU A 23 17.02 -3.94 15.57
CA LEU A 23 18.40 -4.39 15.38
C LEU A 23 19.37 -3.23 15.16
N TRP A 24 18.96 -1.98 15.38
CA TRP A 24 19.88 -0.85 15.28
C TRP A 24 20.81 -0.65 16.49
N ARG A 25 20.73 -1.51 17.52
CA ARG A 25 21.59 -1.38 18.71
C ARG A 25 22.56 -2.52 18.99
N LYS A 26 22.59 -3.61 18.20
CA LYS A 26 23.71 -4.56 18.25
C LYS A 26 24.01 -5.11 16.87
N ARG A 27 25.30 -5.08 16.55
CA ARG A 27 25.96 -5.54 15.32
C ARG A 27 25.30 -6.81 14.74
N SER A 28 25.06 -6.79 13.43
CA SER A 28 24.68 -7.96 12.60
C SER A 28 23.26 -8.50 12.74
N CYS A 29 22.26 -7.84 12.14
CA CYS A 29 21.13 -8.58 11.58
C CYS A 29 20.67 -8.01 10.23
N SER A 30 20.29 -8.94 9.37
CA SER A 30 19.70 -8.71 8.07
C SER A 30 18.42 -7.87 8.20
N LYS A 31 18.27 -6.86 7.34
CA LYS A 31 16.99 -6.19 7.13
C LYS A 31 16.01 -7.25 6.63
N THR A 32 14.94 -7.56 7.37
CA THR A 32 13.90 -8.48 6.88
C THR A 32 13.28 -7.88 5.62
N PRO A 33 13.30 -8.60 4.47
CA PRO A 33 12.71 -8.08 3.24
C PRO A 33 11.22 -7.83 3.42
N VAL A 34 10.72 -6.73 2.87
CA VAL A 34 9.29 -6.37 2.91
C VAL A 34 8.81 -6.19 1.49
N TYR A 35 7.66 -6.74 1.16
CA TYR A 35 6.97 -6.50 -0.10
C TYR A 35 5.50 -6.17 0.17
N ALA A 36 4.76 -5.78 -0.86
CA ALA A 36 3.34 -5.45 -0.74
C ALA A 36 2.50 -6.33 -1.67
N ILE A 37 1.30 -6.66 -1.24
CA ILE A 37 0.27 -7.29 -2.06
C ILE A 37 -0.84 -6.27 -2.28
N ILE A 38 -1.09 -5.91 -3.53
CA ILE A 38 -2.16 -5.03 -3.96
C ILE A 38 -3.31 -5.89 -4.47
N THR A 39 -4.45 -5.84 -3.80
CA THR A 39 -5.64 -6.61 -4.17
C THR A 39 -6.78 -5.67 -4.55
N VAL A 40 -7.37 -5.94 -5.71
CA VAL A 40 -8.59 -5.28 -6.20
C VAL A 40 -9.56 -6.38 -6.64
N GLY A 41 -10.63 -6.56 -5.87
CA GLY A 41 -11.55 -7.68 -6.09
C GLY A 41 -10.86 -9.02 -5.96
N ASN A 42 -10.88 -9.81 -7.03
CA ASN A 42 -10.25 -11.13 -7.09
C ASN A 42 -8.83 -11.10 -7.68
N ILE A 43 -8.34 -9.92 -8.09
CA ILE A 43 -7.01 -9.78 -8.70
C ILE A 43 -6.06 -9.30 -7.61
N SER A 44 -4.95 -10.02 -7.43
CA SER A 44 -3.87 -9.62 -6.53
C SER A 44 -2.56 -9.50 -7.30
N TYR A 45 -1.74 -8.54 -6.90
CA TYR A 45 -0.41 -8.30 -7.46
C TYR A 45 0.59 -8.17 -6.32
N GLU A 46 1.65 -8.97 -6.40
CA GLU A 46 2.80 -8.89 -5.49
C GLU A 46 3.83 -7.92 -6.05
N THR A 47 4.23 -6.93 -5.25
CA THR A 47 5.28 -5.99 -5.63
C THR A 47 6.67 -6.59 -5.39
N PRO A 48 7.71 -6.07 -6.06
CA PRO A 48 9.08 -6.36 -5.68
C PRO A 48 9.37 -6.02 -4.21
N ILE A 49 10.44 -6.60 -3.68
CA ILE A 49 10.93 -6.28 -2.34
C ILE A 49 11.28 -4.79 -2.27
N ALA A 50 10.71 -4.10 -1.29
CA ALA A 50 10.97 -2.70 -1.02
C ALA A 50 12.42 -2.49 -0.58
N THR A 51 13.01 -1.40 -1.03
CA THR A 51 14.28 -0.90 -0.51
C THR A 51 14.02 -0.13 0.78
N TYR A 52 14.95 -0.22 1.74
CA TYR A 52 14.85 0.53 2.98
C TYR A 52 15.85 1.68 2.99
N ASP A 53 15.33 2.90 2.93
CA ASP A 53 16.07 4.15 2.82
C ASP A 53 15.48 5.22 3.76
N ASP A 54 16.35 5.85 4.55
CA ASP A 54 16.02 6.91 5.51
C ASP A 54 14.74 6.70 6.34
N GLY A 55 14.64 5.57 7.04
CA GLY A 55 13.47 5.29 7.87
C GLY A 55 12.27 4.67 7.12
N LYS A 56 12.27 4.70 5.79
CA LYS A 56 11.13 4.37 4.94
C LYS A 56 11.38 3.16 4.05
N LEU A 57 10.31 2.45 3.74
CA LEU A 57 10.26 1.47 2.65
C LEU A 57 9.93 2.21 1.36
N LYS A 58 10.69 1.98 0.30
CA LYS A 58 10.47 2.55 -1.02
C LYS A 58 10.35 1.44 -2.06
N TRP A 59 9.36 1.56 -2.93
CA TRP A 59 9.24 0.70 -4.10
C TRP A 59 9.75 1.44 -5.33
N GLU A 60 10.33 0.70 -6.27
CA GLU A 60 10.81 1.29 -7.52
C GLU A 60 9.63 1.80 -8.34
N ILE A 61 9.83 2.97 -8.96
CA ILE A 61 8.82 3.72 -9.73
C ILE A 61 8.22 2.86 -10.86
N ASP A 62 8.96 1.86 -11.35
CA ASP A 62 8.52 0.95 -12.42
C ASP A 62 7.53 -0.12 -11.95
N SER A 63 7.14 -0.13 -10.66
CA SER A 63 6.16 -1.07 -10.09
C SER A 63 4.70 -0.68 -10.38
N ILE A 64 4.46 0.12 -11.44
CA ILE A 64 3.10 0.53 -11.82
C ILE A 64 2.30 -0.71 -12.23
N LYS A 65 1.21 -0.97 -11.52
CA LYS A 65 0.27 -2.02 -11.88
C LYS A 65 -1.03 -1.43 -12.42
N THR A 66 -1.40 -1.86 -13.62
CA THR A 66 -2.70 -1.56 -14.23
C THR A 66 -3.67 -2.72 -14.06
N PHE A 67 -4.90 -2.41 -13.67
CA PHE A 67 -6.05 -3.29 -13.53
C PHE A 67 -7.16 -2.81 -14.47
N TYR A 68 -7.83 -3.74 -15.14
CA TYR A 68 -9.02 -3.45 -15.94
C TYR A 68 -10.25 -3.82 -15.12
N LEU A 69 -10.97 -2.80 -14.67
CA LEU A 69 -12.09 -2.94 -13.73
C LEU A 69 -13.41 -2.81 -14.47
N LEU A 70 -14.34 -3.71 -14.17
CA LEU A 70 -15.73 -3.52 -14.59
C LEU A 70 -16.38 -2.44 -13.72
N GLY A 71 -17.39 -1.74 -14.22
CA GLY A 71 -18.10 -0.74 -13.42
C GLY A 71 -18.67 -1.28 -12.09
N SER A 72 -19.01 -2.57 -12.02
CA SER A 72 -19.41 -3.24 -10.77
C SER A 72 -18.27 -3.36 -9.75
N SER A 73 -17.01 -3.43 -10.20
CA SER A 73 -15.82 -3.51 -9.34
C SER A 73 -15.56 -2.21 -8.56
N LEU A 74 -16.15 -1.07 -8.94
CA LEU A 74 -16.03 0.17 -8.18
C LEU A 74 -16.63 0.07 -6.76
N GLN A 75 -17.53 -0.89 -6.51
CA GLN A 75 -18.08 -1.15 -5.18
C GLN A 75 -17.13 -1.96 -4.27
N GLN A 76 -15.98 -2.39 -4.79
CA GLN A 76 -14.98 -3.15 -4.05
C GLN A 76 -13.95 -2.23 -3.39
N ASN A 77 -13.14 -2.81 -2.52
CA ASN A 77 -12.02 -2.10 -1.89
C ASN A 77 -10.71 -2.45 -2.60
N LEU A 78 -9.86 -1.43 -2.74
CA LEU A 78 -8.43 -1.59 -2.91
C LEU A 78 -7.85 -1.98 -1.56
N LYS A 79 -7.22 -3.15 -1.47
CA LYS A 79 -6.47 -3.58 -0.30
C LYS A 79 -4.98 -3.57 -0.61
N VAL A 80 -4.17 -2.93 0.24
CA VAL A 80 -2.72 -3.02 0.16
C VAL A 80 -2.20 -3.63 1.46
N THR A 81 -1.57 -4.79 1.35
CA THR A 81 -1.08 -5.58 2.47
C THR A 81 0.45 -5.62 2.44
N LEU A 82 1.09 -5.10 3.48
CA LEU A 82 2.53 -5.19 3.67
C LEU A 82 2.90 -6.51 4.31
N VAL A 83 3.83 -7.23 3.69
CA VAL A 83 4.24 -8.57 4.09
C VAL A 83 5.74 -8.59 4.36
N ARG A 84 6.14 -9.17 5.49
CA ARG A 84 7.53 -9.46 5.82
C ARG A 84 7.87 -10.85 5.32
N LYS A 85 8.93 -10.94 4.51
CA LYS A 85 9.46 -12.21 4.03
C LYS A 85 10.29 -12.85 5.13
N GLU A 86 9.82 -13.97 5.67
CA GLU A 86 10.56 -14.75 6.67
C GLU A 86 11.01 -16.09 6.06
N LYS A 87 11.94 -16.79 6.72
CA LYS A 87 12.56 -18.01 6.17
C LYS A 87 11.54 -19.15 5.99
N ASP A 88 10.56 -19.21 6.89
CA ASP A 88 9.64 -20.35 7.02
C ASP A 88 8.19 -19.98 6.72
N ASN A 89 7.76 -18.73 6.96
CA ASN A 89 6.42 -18.28 6.62
C ASN A 89 6.32 -16.74 6.55
N ASP A 90 5.73 -16.24 5.48
CA ASP A 90 5.56 -14.81 5.28
C ASP A 90 4.52 -14.24 6.25
N LYS A 91 4.85 -13.12 6.89
CA LYS A 91 4.03 -12.54 7.95
C LYS A 91 3.40 -11.24 7.49
N VAL A 92 2.06 -11.21 7.49
CA VAL A 92 1.30 -9.99 7.28
C VAL A 92 1.62 -9.01 8.40
N TYR A 93 2.17 -7.86 8.02
CA TYR A 93 2.65 -6.86 8.96
C TYR A 93 1.64 -5.75 9.18
N ARG A 94 1.12 -5.17 8.10
CA ARG A 94 0.15 -4.07 8.11
C ARG A 94 -0.71 -4.13 6.87
N GLU A 95 -1.89 -3.54 6.93
CA GLU A 95 -2.76 -3.40 5.78
C GLU A 95 -3.49 -2.06 5.75
N VAL A 96 -3.94 -1.70 4.56
CA VAL A 96 -4.90 -0.62 4.32
C VAL A 96 -5.98 -1.14 3.38
N SER A 97 -7.22 -0.72 3.61
CA SER A 97 -8.37 -1.02 2.76
C SER A 97 -9.06 0.29 2.42
N VAL A 98 -9.17 0.61 1.13
CA VAL A 98 -9.71 1.87 0.62
C VAL A 98 -10.83 1.57 -0.37
N PRO A 99 -12.04 2.13 -0.20
CA PRO A 99 -13.10 1.95 -1.18
C PRO A 99 -12.69 2.51 -2.56
N LEU A 100 -12.78 1.70 -3.63
CA LEU A 100 -12.42 2.15 -4.98
C LEU A 100 -13.32 3.28 -5.47
N LYS A 101 -14.59 3.27 -5.04
CA LYS A 101 -15.52 4.35 -5.31
C LYS A 101 -15.02 5.70 -4.80
N GLU A 102 -14.44 5.76 -3.60
CA GLU A 102 -13.89 7.01 -3.06
C GLU A 102 -12.70 7.51 -3.89
N LEU A 103 -11.82 6.60 -4.30
CA LEU A 103 -10.68 6.92 -5.17
C LEU A 103 -11.15 7.45 -6.53
N PHE A 104 -12.18 6.82 -7.11
CA PHE A 104 -12.77 7.20 -8.38
C PHE A 104 -13.48 8.56 -8.31
N ASP A 105 -14.31 8.78 -7.29
CA ASP A 105 -15.01 10.05 -7.08
C ASP A 105 -14.01 11.19 -6.87
N ASN A 106 -12.93 10.94 -6.10
CA ASN A 106 -11.83 11.90 -5.94
C ASN A 106 -11.14 12.19 -7.28
N TYR A 107 -10.89 11.16 -8.09
CA TYR A 107 -10.29 11.31 -9.42
C TYR A 107 -11.14 12.15 -10.38
N GLN A 108 -12.46 12.01 -10.32
CA GLN A 108 -13.37 12.83 -11.13
C GLN A 108 -13.38 14.31 -10.70
N ARG A 109 -13.19 14.58 -9.40
CA ARG A 109 -13.12 15.95 -8.85
C ARG A 109 -11.80 16.63 -9.17
N VAL A 110 -10.69 15.92 -9.05
CA VAL A 110 -9.34 16.48 -9.21
C VAL A 110 -8.87 16.33 -10.67
N ARG A 111 -9.50 17.07 -11.59
CA ARG A 111 -9.24 16.96 -13.04
C ARG A 111 -7.83 17.39 -13.47
N ASN A 112 -7.15 18.24 -12.69
CA ASN A 112 -5.89 18.88 -13.07
C ASN A 112 -4.62 18.34 -12.37
N GLN A 113 -4.74 17.34 -11.48
CA GLN A 113 -3.59 16.78 -10.76
C GLN A 113 -3.50 15.26 -10.96
N ARG A 114 -3.28 14.87 -12.21
CA ARG A 114 -3.10 13.46 -12.59
C ARG A 114 -1.61 13.20 -12.81
N PRO A 115 -1.05 12.12 -12.25
CA PRO A 115 -1.70 11.12 -11.40
C PRO A 115 -1.87 11.59 -9.94
N ILE A 116 -2.85 11.05 -9.21
CA ILE A 116 -3.19 11.52 -7.85
C ILE A 116 -2.34 10.78 -6.83
N SER A 117 -1.63 11.53 -5.98
CA SER A 117 -0.86 10.97 -4.87
C SER A 117 -1.66 11.05 -3.57
N ILE A 118 -1.79 9.93 -2.87
CA ILE A 118 -2.54 9.83 -1.62
C ILE A 118 -1.76 9.05 -0.57
N THR A 119 -1.98 9.39 0.69
CA THR A 119 -1.33 8.75 1.83
C THR A 119 -2.39 8.23 2.79
N PHE A 120 -2.27 6.96 3.16
CA PHE A 120 -3.17 6.31 4.11
C PHE A 120 -2.41 5.82 5.34
N PRO A 121 -3.05 5.85 6.53
CA PRO A 121 -2.50 5.21 7.72
C PRO A 121 -2.40 3.69 7.53
N LEU A 122 -1.32 3.09 8.04
CA LEU A 122 -1.15 1.64 8.07
C LEU A 122 -1.81 1.05 9.31
N LEU A 123 -2.77 0.14 9.13
CA LEU A 123 -3.48 -0.50 10.24
C LEU A 123 -2.89 -1.88 10.55
N LYS A 124 -3.01 -2.33 11.81
CA LYS A 124 -2.72 -3.74 12.13
C LYS A 124 -3.81 -4.62 11.51
N PRO A 125 -3.51 -5.88 11.13
CA PRO A 125 -4.51 -6.79 10.56
C PRO A 125 -5.74 -7.05 11.46
N SER A 126 -5.61 -6.82 12.77
CA SER A 126 -6.68 -6.95 13.77
C SER A 126 -7.51 -5.68 13.98
N ASP A 127 -7.06 -4.52 13.47
CA ASP A 127 -7.67 -3.22 13.77
C ASP A 127 -8.64 -2.84 12.64
N SER A 128 -9.94 -2.82 12.96
CA SER A 128 -11.04 -2.61 12.01
C SER A 128 -11.48 -1.15 11.83
N ALA A 129 -10.58 -0.18 12.00
CA ALA A 129 -10.97 1.23 11.92
C ALA A 129 -9.92 2.14 11.28
N PHE A 130 -10.37 2.92 10.30
CA PHE A 130 -9.69 4.12 9.78
C PHE A 130 -9.35 5.06 10.95
N THR A 131 -8.07 5.17 11.31
CA THR A 131 -7.61 6.19 12.25
C THR A 131 -6.97 7.33 11.45
N THR A 132 -7.42 8.56 11.64
CA THR A 132 -6.88 9.73 10.91
C THR A 132 -5.49 10.16 11.43
N ASP A 133 -5.00 9.54 12.51
CA ASP A 133 -3.73 9.86 13.14
C ASP A 133 -2.57 9.04 12.55
N SER A 134 -2.18 9.38 11.32
CA SER A 134 -1.08 8.75 10.57
C SER A 134 0.28 8.81 11.29
N LYS A 135 0.44 9.73 12.26
CA LYS A 135 1.67 9.87 13.07
C LYS A 135 1.87 8.72 14.06
N LYS A 136 0.81 8.02 14.49
CA LYS A 136 0.92 6.92 15.48
C LYS A 136 1.03 5.53 14.86
N HIS A 137 0.50 5.32 13.65
CA HIS A 137 0.35 3.99 13.07
C HIS A 137 1.29 3.72 11.87
N GLY A 138 1.99 4.75 11.40
CA GLY A 138 2.69 4.70 10.12
C GLY A 138 1.74 4.97 8.96
N TYR A 139 2.29 5.07 7.76
CA TYR A 139 1.55 5.36 6.55
C TYR A 139 2.07 4.57 5.36
N ILE A 140 1.23 4.48 4.33
CA ILE A 140 1.59 4.06 2.98
C ILE A 140 1.12 5.15 2.02
N SER A 141 1.99 5.51 1.10
CA SER A 141 1.70 6.47 0.04
C SER A 141 1.74 5.77 -1.30
N PHE A 142 0.77 6.09 -2.14
CA PHE A 142 0.69 5.58 -3.50
C PHE A 142 0.09 6.62 -4.43
N THR A 143 0.41 6.46 -5.69
CA THR A 143 -0.09 7.28 -6.79
C THR A 143 -1.05 6.43 -7.61
N TYR A 144 -2.19 7.00 -8.04
CA TYR A 144 -3.18 6.27 -8.82
C TYR A 144 -3.86 7.12 -9.92
N GLU A 145 -4.42 6.43 -10.91
CA GLU A 145 -5.13 7.01 -12.07
C GLU A 145 -6.24 6.07 -12.56
N PHE A 146 -7.34 6.62 -13.11
CA PHE A 146 -8.50 5.90 -13.66
C PHE A 146 -8.78 6.20 -15.14
#